data_AF-A0A484YWZ4-F1
#
_entry.id   AF-A0A484YWZ4-F1
#
_cell.length_a   1.000
_cell.length_b   1.000
_cell.length_c   1.000
_cell.angle_alpha   90.00
_cell.angle_beta   90.00
_cell.angle_gamma   90.00
#
_symmetry.space_group_name_H-M   'P 1'
#
loop_
_entity.id
_entity.type
_entity.pdbx_description
1 polymer ?
#
loop_
_entity_poly.entity_id
_entity_poly.type
_entity_poly.pdbx_seq_one_letter_code
_entity_poly.pdbx_strand_id
1 'polypeptide(L)' 'MVAINELADAAGMAHLLKYDTSHGRFAWEVRQERDQLFVGDDAIRVLHERSLQSLPLA' A
#
# COMPACT_ATOMS: atom_id res chain seq x y z
N MET A 1 0.62 4.37 14.23
CA MET A 1 1.34 3.89 13.03
C MET A 1 0.29 3.45 12.01
N VAL A 2 0.44 3.77 10.73
CA VAL A 2 -0.54 3.38 9.69
C VAL A 2 0.10 2.33 8.78
N ALA A 3 -0.63 1.27 8.49
CA ALA A 3 -0.17 0.17 7.64
C ALA A 3 -1.33 -0.39 6.80
N ILE A 4 -1.00 -0.93 5.63
CA ILE A 4 -1.90 -1.71 4.80
C ILE A 4 -1.41 -3.16 4.85
N ASN A 5 -2.33 -4.10 5.08
CA ASN A 5 -2.02 -5.52 5.01
C ASN A 5 -2.58 -6.10 3.72
N GLU A 6 -1.71 -6.66 2.89
CA GLU A 6 -2.05 -7.30 1.61
C GLU A 6 -1.22 -8.58 1.47
N LEU A 7 -1.82 -9.68 1.03
CA LEU A 7 -1.10 -10.95 0.87
C LEU A 7 -0.35 -11.02 -0.46
N ALA A 8 -0.78 -10.23 -1.44
CA ALA A 8 -0.08 -10.06 -2.71
C ALA A 8 1.16 -9.14 -2.58
N ASP A 9 2.04 -9.22 -3.57
CA ASP A 9 3.24 -8.38 -3.62
C ASP A 9 2.91 -6.89 -3.79
N ALA A 10 3.66 -6.04 -3.08
CA ALA A 10 3.44 -4.60 -3.00
C ALA A 10 3.63 -3.88 -4.35
N ALA A 11 4.39 -4.47 -5.29
CA ALA A 11 4.60 -3.89 -6.61
C ALA A 11 3.28 -3.75 -7.40
N GLY A 12 2.37 -4.74 -7.27
CA GLY A 12 1.05 -4.68 -7.91
C GLY A 12 0.15 -3.60 -7.29
N MET A 13 0.23 -3.42 -5.97
CA MET A 13 -0.59 -2.45 -5.25
C MET A 13 -0.33 -1.01 -5.69
N ALA A 14 0.94 -0.63 -5.87
CA ALA A 14 1.28 0.73 -6.31
C ALA A 14 0.69 1.04 -7.69
N HIS A 15 0.66 0.05 -8.59
CA HIS A 15 0.04 0.19 -9.89
C HIS A 15 -1.49 0.35 -9.79
N LEU A 16 -2.15 -0.52 -9.01
CA LEU A 16 -3.61 -0.48 -8.82
C LEU A 16 -4.05 0.81 -8.12
N LEU A 17 -3.28 1.31 -7.15
CA LEU A 17 -3.56 2.58 -6.51
C LEU A 17 -3.42 3.74 -7.50
N LYS A 18 -2.39 3.71 -8.35
CA LYS A 18 -2.14 4.79 -9.30
C LYS A 18 -3.13 4.80 -10.47
N TYR A 19 -3.58 3.62 -10.91
CA TYR A 19 -4.42 3.45 -12.09
C TYR A 19 -5.69 2.67 -11.75
N ASP A 20 -6.79 3.40 -11.57
CA ASP A 20 -8.14 2.84 -11.43
C ASP A 20 -8.90 3.06 -12.75
N THR A 21 -9.49 2.01 -13.32
CA THR A 21 -10.22 2.11 -14.60
C THR A 21 -11.56 2.85 -14.48
N SER A 22 -12.16 2.86 -13.29
CA SER A 22 -13.44 3.50 -13.01
C SER A 22 -13.26 4.97 -12.59
N HIS A 23 -12.25 5.24 -11.76
CA HIS A 23 -12.02 6.56 -11.17
C HIS A 23 -10.86 7.34 -11.83
N GLY A 24 -10.11 6.71 -12.72
CA GLY A 24 -8.97 7.31 -13.42
C GLY A 24 -7.67 7.26 -12.63
N ARG A 25 -6.72 8.11 -13.02
CA ARG A 25 -5.38 8.14 -12.40
C ARG A 25 -5.44 8.87 -11.06
N PHE A 26 -4.81 8.28 -10.04
CA PHE A 26 -4.65 8.94 -8.75
C PHE A 26 -3.83 10.23 -8.86
N ALA A 27 -4.23 11.25 -8.11
CA ALA A 27 -3.71 12.61 -8.28
C ALA A 27 -2.28 12.77 -7.75
N TRP A 28 -1.90 12.01 -6.73
CA TRP A 28 -0.59 12.11 -6.09
C TRP A 28 0.43 11.14 -6.66
N GLU A 29 1.71 11.48 -6.49
CA GLU A 29 2.78 10.56 -6.81
C GLU A 29 2.68 9.33 -5.91
N VAL A 30 2.66 8.16 -6.54
CA VAL A 30 2.71 6.86 -5.86
C VAL A 30 4.03 6.21 -6.22
N ARG A 31 4.82 5.89 -5.19
CA ARG A 31 6.09 5.17 -5.30
C ARG A 31 6.11 4.03 -4.30
N GLN A 32 6.67 2.89 -4.67
CA GLN A 32 6.84 1.75 -3.76
C GLN A 32 8.34 1.46 -3.63
N GLU A 33 8.76 1.20 -2.40
CA GLU A 33 10.09 0.72 -2.08
C GLU A 33 9.99 -0.38 -1.03
N ARG A 34 10.32 -1.62 -1.42
CA ARG A 34 10.22 -2.79 -0.52
C ARG A 34 8.83 -2.86 0.13
N ASP A 35 8.76 -2.91 1.44
CA ASP A 35 7.51 -3.00 2.20
C ASP A 35 6.95 -1.61 2.58
N GLN A 36 7.26 -0.58 1.79
CA GLN A 36 6.73 0.77 1.96
C GLN A 36 6.09 1.31 0.69
N LEU A 37 4.94 1.93 0.87
CA LEU A 37 4.22 2.68 -0.14
C LEU A 37 4.28 4.16 0.23
N PHE A 38 4.70 4.99 -0.71
CA PHE A 38 4.76 6.43 -0.57
C PHE A 38 3.65 7.06 -1.41
N VAL A 39 2.88 7.94 -0.79
CA VAL A 39 1.84 8.74 -1.43
C VAL A 39 2.14 10.21 -1.14
N GLY A 40 2.74 10.91 -2.11
CA GLY A 40 3.38 12.20 -1.83
C GLY A 40 4.45 12.05 -0.75
N ASP A 41 4.32 12.80 0.34
CA ASP A 41 5.23 12.76 1.49
C ASP A 41 4.86 11.71 2.54
N ASP A 42 3.68 11.07 2.42
CA ASP A 42 3.21 10.08 3.39
C ASP A 42 3.84 8.71 3.13
N ALA A 43 4.40 8.12 4.20
CA ALA A 43 4.95 6.77 4.19
C ALA A 43 4.00 5.79 4.87
N ILE A 44 3.57 4.78 4.12
CA ILE A 44 2.64 3.74 4.56
C ILE A 44 3.38 2.41 4.54
N ARG A 45 3.33 1.66 5.66
CA ARG A 45 3.93 0.33 5.73
C ARG A 45 3.01 -0.70 5.06
N VAL A 46 3.57 -1.58 4.25
CA VAL A 46 2.88 -2.75 3.70
C VAL A 46 3.24 -3.97 4.53
N LEU A 47 2.24 -4.73 4.95
CA LEU A 47 2.36 -5.97 5.70
C LEU A 47 1.80 -7.12 4.87
N HIS A 48 2.26 -8.34 5.15
CA HIS A 48 1.88 -9.55 4.42
C HIS A 48 1.36 -10.65 5.38
N GLU A 49 0.70 -10.24 6.45
CA GLU A 49 0.24 -11.11 7.52
C GLU A 49 -1.09 -11.80 7.17
N ARG A 50 -1.12 -13.13 7.30
CA ARG A 50 -2.33 -13.94 7.06
C ARG A 50 -3.30 -13.95 8.24
N SER A 51 -2.77 -13.82 9.45
CA SER A 51 -3.56 -13.85 10.68
C SER A 51 -3.77 -12.43 11.20
N LEU A 52 -5.00 -12.12 11.59
CA LEU A 52 -5.32 -10.84 12.24
C LEU A 52 -4.52 -10.64 13.54
N GLN A 53 -4.19 -11.73 14.25
CA GLN A 53 -3.43 -11.67 15.50
C GLN A 53 -1.97 -11.27 15.30
N SER A 54 -1.44 -11.40 14.08
CA SER A 54 -0.08 -10.98 13.72
C SER A 54 0.00 -9.49 13.37
N LEU A 55 -1.15 -8.81 13.20
CA LEU A 55 -1.17 -7.40 12.85
C LEU A 55 -0.84 -6.52 14.07
N PRO A 56 0.03 -5.52 13.92
CA PRO A 56 0.38 -4.60 15.00
C PRO A 56 -0.70 -3.51 15.17
N LEU A 57 -1.88 -3.88 15.65
CA LEU A 57 -3.04 -2.99 15.86
C LEU A 57 -3.00 -2.20 17.18
N ALA A 58 -1.82 -2.03 17.77
CA ALA A 58 -1.61 -1.39 19.06
C ALA A 58 -1.76 0.15 19.00
#